data_AF-A0A4Q3EY42-F1
#
_entry.id   AF-A0A4Q3EY42-F1
#
_cell.length_a   1.000
_cell.length_b   1.000
_cell.length_c   1.000
_cell.angle_alpha   90.00
_cell.angle_beta   90.00
_cell.angle_gamma   90.00
#
_symmetry.space_group_name_H-M   'P 1'
#
loop_
_entity.id
_entity.type
_entity.pdbx_description
1 polymer ?
#
loop_
_entity_poly.entity_id
_entity_poly.type
_entity_poly.pdbx_seq_one_letter_code
_entity_poly.pdbx_strand_id
1 'polypeptide(L)'
;PAYWEAGRKVFTIRMGDHATAEGKALLEKQSPLNAAAKITAPLMIIQGANDPRVKKAESDQIAIALRELGRPVVYLNAPDEGHGYHKPVNNMAAFAKAEEFIGQRLNVRYEKDMTPEVAAKLKEITVDVASLSLSKKIDIAAAKELPAPTADLKAGNYTYAVTLEMGGQKIPMTMTRSITQKDGNWVITDAVKSPMGDQSDEGVFAAKTLKPVSRSVSAGGNVVATYAYAPAKFTTTIQGKANDATVDGAYLPDGAGNDLILARLPLKEGYETGLYVASQDGKAVLNKFAVVGTEQVNGATCYKCTLTNVEDAADVTTFYINTADKMTYKMEAPIAQMPGAKMTVELQK
;
A
#
# COMPACT_ATOMS: atom_id res chain seq x y z
N PRO A 1 -11.15 -4.47 -3.88
CA PRO A 1 -11.14 -5.60 -2.94
C PRO A 1 -12.29 -6.58 -3.23
N ALA A 2 -12.23 -7.85 -2.81
CA ALA A 2 -13.29 -8.81 -3.11
C ALA A 2 -14.68 -8.38 -2.57
N TYR A 3 -14.73 -7.66 -1.44
CA TYR A 3 -15.98 -7.12 -0.89
C TYR A 3 -16.63 -6.03 -1.77
N TRP A 4 -15.90 -5.47 -2.73
CA TRP A 4 -16.42 -4.47 -3.68
C TRP A 4 -17.01 -5.07 -4.95
N GLU A 5 -16.93 -6.39 -5.18
CA GLU A 5 -17.32 -7.00 -6.46
C GLU A 5 -18.78 -6.73 -6.85
N ALA A 6 -19.69 -6.72 -5.89
CA ALA A 6 -21.08 -6.32 -6.14
C ALA A 6 -21.19 -4.84 -6.58
N GLY A 7 -20.48 -3.94 -5.90
CA GLY A 7 -20.42 -2.52 -6.26
C GLY A 7 -19.75 -2.28 -7.62
N ARG A 8 -18.70 -3.05 -7.95
CA ARG A 8 -18.02 -2.99 -9.25
C ARG A 8 -18.99 -3.30 -10.37
N LYS A 9 -19.79 -4.36 -10.26
CA LYS A 9 -20.83 -4.67 -11.25
C LYS A 9 -21.83 -3.54 -11.41
N VAL A 10 -22.26 -2.90 -10.32
CA VAL A 10 -23.14 -1.74 -10.38
C VAL A 10 -22.48 -0.57 -11.13
N PHE A 11 -21.21 -0.27 -10.86
CA PHE A 11 -20.49 0.79 -11.57
C PHE A 11 -20.27 0.47 -13.05
N THR A 12 -19.90 -0.77 -13.37
CA THR A 12 -19.80 -1.24 -14.76
C THR A 12 -21.10 -0.99 -15.53
N ILE A 13 -22.25 -1.33 -14.92
CA ILE A 13 -23.56 -1.14 -15.56
C ILE A 13 -23.95 0.35 -15.65
N ARG A 14 -23.67 1.15 -14.61
CA ARG A 14 -24.14 2.55 -14.52
C ARG A 14 -23.24 3.58 -15.18
N MET A 15 -21.93 3.36 -15.16
CA MET A 15 -20.91 4.33 -15.55
C MET A 15 -20.15 3.89 -16.81
N GLY A 16 -19.97 2.58 -17.01
CA GLY A 16 -19.24 2.02 -18.14
C GLY A 16 -18.25 0.94 -17.70
N ASP A 17 -18.05 -0.06 -18.55
CA ASP A 17 -17.10 -1.13 -18.29
C ASP A 17 -15.66 -0.73 -18.67
N HIS A 18 -14.82 -0.52 -17.68
CA HIS A 18 -13.39 -0.30 -17.89
C HIS A 18 -12.68 -1.45 -18.64
N ALA A 19 -13.26 -2.65 -18.73
CA ALA A 19 -12.68 -3.78 -19.45
C ALA A 19 -12.96 -3.74 -20.97
N THR A 20 -13.94 -2.96 -21.42
CA THR A 20 -14.32 -2.89 -22.85
C THR A 20 -13.87 -1.57 -23.48
N ALA A 21 -13.71 -1.55 -24.80
CA ALA A 21 -13.33 -0.32 -25.51
C ALA A 21 -14.43 0.74 -25.41
N GLU A 22 -15.68 0.32 -25.56
CA GLU A 22 -16.87 1.18 -25.50
C GLU A 22 -17.05 1.78 -24.09
N GLY A 23 -16.86 0.95 -23.05
CA GLY A 23 -16.96 1.41 -21.67
C GLY A 23 -15.83 2.38 -21.29
N LYS A 24 -14.59 2.12 -21.71
CA LYS A 24 -13.48 3.08 -21.56
C LYS A 24 -13.78 4.42 -22.22
N ALA A 25 -14.26 4.41 -23.46
CA ALA A 25 -14.62 5.65 -24.17
C ALA A 25 -15.73 6.43 -23.44
N LEU A 26 -16.70 5.74 -22.84
CA LEU A 26 -17.74 6.37 -22.03
C LEU A 26 -17.17 7.01 -20.75
N LEU A 27 -16.34 6.28 -20.02
CA LEU A 27 -15.69 6.76 -18.79
C LEU A 27 -14.79 7.97 -19.07
N GLU A 28 -13.99 7.94 -20.15
CA GLU A 28 -13.13 9.05 -20.57
C GLU A 28 -13.94 10.30 -20.89
N LYS A 29 -15.07 10.14 -21.58
CA LYS A 29 -15.98 11.23 -21.93
C LYS A 29 -16.66 11.86 -20.70
N GLN A 30 -16.95 11.06 -19.68
CA GLN A 30 -17.66 11.49 -18.47
C GLN A 30 -16.74 11.92 -17.33
N SER A 31 -15.44 11.67 -17.42
CA SER A 31 -14.46 12.01 -16.38
C SER A 31 -14.42 13.52 -16.08
N PRO A 32 -14.74 13.95 -14.84
CA PRO A 32 -14.61 15.36 -14.44
C PRO A 32 -13.18 15.87 -14.54
N LEU A 33 -12.19 15.00 -14.31
CA LEU A 33 -10.77 15.34 -14.43
C LEU A 33 -10.39 15.65 -15.87
N ASN A 34 -10.84 14.84 -16.84
CA ASN A 34 -10.62 15.11 -18.26
C ASN A 34 -11.36 16.37 -18.74
N ALA A 35 -12.43 16.73 -18.04
CA ALA A 35 -13.23 17.91 -18.30
C ALA A 35 -12.85 19.10 -17.39
N ALA A 36 -11.72 19.08 -16.67
CA ALA A 36 -11.36 20.09 -15.67
C ALA A 36 -11.36 21.52 -16.24
N ALA A 37 -10.94 21.69 -17.50
CA ALA A 37 -10.98 22.96 -18.21
C ALA A 37 -12.38 23.58 -18.34
N LYS A 38 -13.44 22.76 -18.28
CA LYS A 38 -14.84 23.18 -18.32
C LYS A 38 -15.39 23.59 -16.95
N ILE A 39 -14.67 23.33 -15.86
CA ILE A 39 -15.06 23.74 -14.51
C ILE A 39 -14.74 25.23 -14.36
N THR A 40 -15.78 26.06 -14.44
CA THR A 40 -15.67 27.52 -14.33
C THR A 40 -16.13 28.05 -12.97
N ALA A 41 -16.98 27.30 -12.26
CA ALA A 41 -17.40 27.64 -10.91
C ALA A 41 -16.26 27.37 -9.90
N PRO A 42 -16.09 28.23 -8.88
CA PRO A 42 -15.23 27.91 -7.74
C PRO A 42 -15.63 26.58 -7.11
N LEU A 43 -14.65 25.77 -6.71
CA LEU A 43 -14.88 24.45 -6.13
C LEU A 43 -14.37 24.41 -4.68
N MET A 44 -15.14 23.78 -3.79
CA MET A 44 -14.68 23.37 -2.47
C MET A 44 -14.71 21.85 -2.39
N ILE A 45 -13.61 21.25 -1.95
CA ILE A 45 -13.43 19.80 -1.82
C ILE A 45 -13.29 19.47 -0.34
N ILE A 46 -13.96 18.40 0.10
CA ILE A 46 -13.87 17.87 1.46
C ILE A 46 -13.54 16.38 1.35
N GLN A 47 -12.42 15.96 1.92
CA GLN A 47 -11.91 14.60 1.87
C GLN A 47 -11.53 14.14 3.28
N GLY A 48 -11.69 12.84 3.56
CA GLY A 48 -11.00 12.19 4.68
C GLY A 48 -9.79 11.42 4.17
N ALA A 49 -8.67 11.51 4.88
CA ALA A 49 -7.41 10.89 4.46
C ALA A 49 -7.49 9.35 4.42
N ASN A 50 -8.38 8.76 5.22
CA ASN A 50 -8.54 7.31 5.35
C ASN A 50 -9.82 6.81 4.65
N ASP A 51 -10.32 7.52 3.64
CA ASP A 51 -11.52 7.10 2.91
C ASP A 51 -11.28 5.75 2.20
N PRO A 52 -11.97 4.66 2.61
CA PRO A 52 -11.77 3.34 2.03
C PRO A 52 -12.54 3.15 0.72
N ARG A 53 -13.31 4.15 0.28
CA ARG A 53 -14.19 4.09 -0.89
C ARG A 53 -13.65 4.94 -2.04
N VAL A 54 -13.24 6.18 -1.76
CA VAL A 54 -12.68 7.11 -2.75
C VAL A 54 -11.32 7.58 -2.28
N LYS A 55 -10.27 7.21 -3.02
CA LYS A 55 -8.90 7.56 -2.63
C LYS A 55 -8.73 9.08 -2.63
N LYS A 56 -8.00 9.61 -1.63
CA LYS A 56 -7.60 11.02 -1.56
C LYS A 56 -6.96 11.53 -2.86
N ALA A 57 -6.24 10.65 -3.57
CA ALA A 57 -5.61 10.96 -4.85
C ALA A 57 -6.57 11.54 -5.90
N GLU A 58 -7.84 11.12 -5.91
CA GLU A 58 -8.85 11.66 -6.84
C GLU A 58 -9.14 13.15 -6.55
N SER A 59 -9.25 13.50 -5.27
CA SER A 59 -9.41 14.88 -4.80
C SER A 59 -8.16 15.73 -5.05
N ASP A 60 -6.97 15.15 -4.85
CA ASP A 60 -5.69 15.83 -5.15
C ASP A 60 -5.57 16.18 -6.63
N GLN A 61 -5.89 15.23 -7.52
CA GLN A 61 -5.79 15.40 -8.97
C GLN A 61 -6.66 16.55 -9.47
N ILE A 62 -7.92 16.63 -9.03
CA ILE A 62 -8.81 17.72 -9.46
C ILE A 62 -8.39 19.07 -8.86
N ALA A 63 -7.91 19.10 -7.62
CA ALA A 63 -7.40 20.33 -7.01
C ALA A 63 -6.16 20.87 -7.75
N ILE A 64 -5.24 19.97 -8.12
CA ILE A 64 -4.05 20.30 -8.92
C ILE A 64 -4.46 20.81 -10.30
N ALA A 65 -5.37 20.12 -10.99
CA ALA A 65 -5.83 20.52 -12.32
C ALA A 65 -6.47 21.91 -12.29
N LEU A 66 -7.32 22.20 -11.30
CA LEU A 66 -7.93 23.52 -11.13
C LEU A 66 -6.89 24.60 -10.81
N ARG A 67 -5.91 24.30 -9.95
CA ARG A 67 -4.79 25.21 -9.66
C ARG A 67 -4.01 25.56 -10.92
N GLU A 68 -3.64 24.57 -11.74
CA GLU A 68 -2.88 24.76 -12.98
C GLU A 68 -3.66 25.58 -14.02
N LEU A 69 -4.99 25.49 -14.00
CA LEU A 69 -5.89 26.31 -14.80
C LEU A 69 -6.18 27.70 -14.19
N GLY A 70 -5.57 28.03 -13.05
CA GLY A 70 -5.82 29.29 -12.32
C GLY A 70 -7.25 29.41 -11.78
N ARG A 71 -7.95 28.29 -11.55
CA ARG A 71 -9.32 28.25 -11.05
C ARG A 71 -9.35 28.24 -9.52
N PRO A 72 -10.28 28.96 -8.87
CA PRO A 72 -10.39 28.97 -7.42
C PRO A 72 -10.80 27.60 -6.88
N VAL A 73 -9.97 27.03 -6.02
CA VAL A 73 -10.25 25.78 -5.32
C VAL A 73 -9.90 25.90 -3.83
N VAL A 74 -10.82 25.46 -2.97
CA VAL A 74 -10.61 25.30 -1.53
C VAL A 74 -10.62 23.80 -1.24
N TYR A 75 -9.69 23.32 -0.42
CA TYR A 75 -9.59 21.91 -0.14
C TYR A 75 -9.36 21.63 1.35
N LEU A 76 -10.25 20.83 1.94
CA LEU A 76 -10.11 20.29 3.29
C LEU A 76 -9.84 18.79 3.24
N ASN A 77 -8.82 18.34 3.96
CA ASN A 77 -8.50 16.93 4.14
C ASN A 77 -8.24 16.60 5.61
N ALA A 78 -9.17 15.88 6.25
CA ALA A 78 -9.04 15.52 7.66
C ALA A 78 -8.24 14.20 7.80
N PRO A 79 -7.11 14.20 8.53
CA PRO A 79 -6.23 13.03 8.65
C PRO A 79 -6.85 11.88 9.44
N ASP A 80 -7.88 12.16 10.23
CA ASP A 80 -8.53 11.25 11.16
C ASP A 80 -9.97 10.88 10.76
N GLU A 81 -10.33 11.11 9.49
CA GLU A 81 -11.64 10.81 8.92
C GLU A 81 -11.54 9.87 7.70
N GLY A 82 -12.66 9.25 7.36
CA GLY A 82 -12.83 8.38 6.19
C GLY A 82 -13.75 8.99 5.13
N HIS A 83 -14.72 8.22 4.65
CA HIS A 83 -15.62 8.64 3.56
C HIS A 83 -16.58 9.80 3.89
N GLY A 84 -16.71 10.13 5.17
CA GLY A 84 -17.48 11.27 5.63
C GLY A 84 -17.00 11.67 7.02
N TYR A 85 -17.16 12.94 7.36
CA TYR A 85 -16.72 13.44 8.67
C TYR A 85 -17.69 12.97 9.74
N HIS A 86 -17.20 12.23 10.72
CA HIS A 86 -17.99 11.76 11.85
C HIS A 86 -17.71 12.54 13.13
N LYS A 87 -16.48 13.04 13.31
CA LYS A 87 -16.13 13.79 14.52
C LYS A 87 -16.83 15.15 14.51
N PRO A 88 -17.49 15.56 15.61
CA PRO A 88 -18.20 16.83 15.67
C PRO A 88 -17.31 18.03 15.32
N VAL A 89 -16.08 18.07 15.84
CA VAL A 89 -15.13 19.16 15.57
C VAL A 89 -14.76 19.27 14.09
N ASN A 90 -14.56 18.13 13.40
CA ASN A 90 -14.24 18.10 11.97
C ASN A 90 -15.44 18.58 11.14
N ASN A 91 -16.65 18.14 11.50
CA ASN A 91 -17.88 18.63 10.88
C ASN A 91 -18.05 20.13 11.07
N MET A 92 -17.90 20.64 12.30
CA MET A 92 -18.02 22.08 12.58
C MET A 92 -17.00 22.90 11.78
N ALA A 93 -15.75 22.44 11.69
CA ALA A 93 -14.72 23.09 10.87
C ALA A 93 -15.10 23.09 9.37
N ALA A 94 -15.57 21.95 8.85
CA ALA A 94 -16.01 21.84 7.46
C ALA A 94 -17.22 22.74 7.16
N PHE A 95 -18.21 22.78 8.04
CA PHE A 95 -19.38 23.64 7.89
C PHE A 95 -19.02 25.12 7.98
N ALA A 96 -18.19 25.53 8.94
CA ALA A 96 -17.72 26.91 9.04
C ALA A 96 -17.02 27.35 7.75
N LYS A 97 -16.18 26.48 7.17
CA LYS A 97 -15.52 26.79 5.90
C LYS A 97 -16.47 26.79 4.71
N ALA A 98 -17.45 25.89 4.68
CA ALA A 98 -18.47 25.85 3.62
C ALA A 98 -19.36 27.09 3.67
N GLU A 99 -19.74 27.55 4.86
CA GLU A 99 -20.50 28.77 5.07
C GLU A 99 -19.72 30.00 4.60
N GLU A 100 -18.44 30.11 4.99
CA GLU A 100 -17.54 31.16 4.48
C GLU A 100 -17.44 31.10 2.94
N PHE A 101 -17.19 29.91 2.38
CA PHE A 101 -17.00 29.72 0.94
C PHE A 101 -18.25 30.14 0.16
N ILE A 102 -19.43 29.65 0.53
CA ILE A 102 -20.69 30.00 -0.12
C ILE A 102 -21.02 31.48 0.13
N GLY A 103 -20.85 31.96 1.37
CA GLY A 103 -21.11 33.34 1.77
C GLY A 103 -20.33 34.35 0.94
N GLN A 104 -19.03 34.11 0.76
CA GLN A 104 -18.18 34.95 -0.08
C GLN A 104 -18.57 34.92 -1.56
N ARG A 105 -19.02 33.78 -2.10
CA ARG A 105 -19.41 33.66 -3.51
C ARG A 105 -20.78 34.23 -3.82
N LEU A 106 -21.71 34.13 -2.89
CA LEU A 106 -23.07 34.67 -3.04
C LEU A 106 -23.20 36.09 -2.47
N ASN A 107 -22.14 36.62 -1.86
CA ASN A 107 -22.13 37.92 -1.18
C ASN A 107 -23.23 38.02 -0.10
N VAL A 108 -23.38 36.96 0.69
CA VAL A 108 -24.32 36.89 1.81
C VAL A 108 -23.57 36.81 3.13
N ARG A 109 -24.27 37.14 4.23
CA ARG A 109 -23.72 37.03 5.58
C ARG A 109 -23.41 35.56 5.90
N TYR A 110 -22.28 35.34 6.56
CA TYR A 110 -21.88 34.07 7.15
C TYR A 110 -21.28 34.32 8.55
N GLU A 111 -21.30 33.29 9.40
CA GLU A 111 -20.71 33.32 10.74
C GLU A 111 -19.17 33.29 10.67
N LYS A 112 -18.52 34.20 11.38
CA LYS A 112 -17.05 34.32 11.42
C LYS A 112 -16.48 33.76 12.71
N ASP A 113 -17.28 33.75 13.77
CA ASP A 113 -16.86 33.30 15.07
C ASP A 113 -16.94 31.78 15.16
N MET A 114 -15.92 31.18 15.77
CA MET A 114 -15.86 29.74 16.02
C MET A 114 -15.09 29.49 17.31
N THR A 115 -15.29 28.31 17.91
CA THR A 115 -14.51 27.94 19.10
C THR A 115 -13.02 27.81 18.74
N PRO A 116 -12.09 28.03 19.69
CA PRO A 116 -10.66 27.86 19.44
C PRO A 116 -10.30 26.46 18.92
N GLU A 117 -11.02 25.44 19.39
CA GLU A 117 -10.85 24.05 18.94
C GLU A 117 -11.22 23.88 17.45
N VAL A 118 -12.34 24.45 17.03
CA VAL A 118 -12.79 24.41 15.64
C VAL A 118 -11.86 25.22 14.73
N ALA A 119 -11.38 26.39 15.18
CA ALA A 119 -10.40 27.18 14.44
C ALA A 119 -9.08 26.44 14.24
N ALA A 120 -8.56 25.82 15.31
CA ALA A 120 -7.35 25.01 15.25
C ALA A 120 -7.52 23.83 14.28
N LYS A 121 -8.66 23.14 14.37
CA LYS A 121 -8.96 22.01 13.48
C LYS A 121 -9.11 22.45 12.03
N LEU A 122 -9.83 23.55 11.76
CA LEU A 122 -9.96 24.09 10.40
C LEU A 122 -8.58 24.40 9.80
N LYS A 123 -7.68 25.01 10.58
CA LYS A 123 -6.32 25.27 10.13
C LYS A 123 -5.55 23.97 9.85
N GLU A 124 -5.68 22.95 10.69
CA GLU A 124 -5.03 21.65 10.54
C GLU A 124 -5.48 20.92 9.26
N ILE A 125 -6.79 20.90 8.98
CA ILE A 125 -7.34 20.14 7.85
C ILE A 125 -7.34 20.92 6.53
N THR A 126 -7.06 22.23 6.56
CA THR A 126 -6.97 23.03 5.34
C THR A 126 -5.72 22.66 4.55
N VAL A 127 -5.91 22.21 3.32
CA VAL A 127 -4.82 21.82 2.43
C VAL A 127 -4.28 23.04 1.70
N ASP A 128 -2.96 23.23 1.76
CA ASP A 128 -2.27 24.14 0.85
C ASP A 128 -2.21 23.51 -0.55
N VAL A 129 -3.12 23.92 -1.43
CA VAL A 129 -3.20 23.43 -2.82
C VAL A 129 -1.92 23.73 -3.61
N ALA A 130 -1.15 24.77 -3.27
CA ALA A 130 0.11 25.06 -3.93
C ALA A 130 1.18 23.99 -3.64
N SER A 131 1.11 23.36 -2.47
CA SER A 131 2.03 22.28 -2.07
C SER A 131 1.73 20.92 -2.72
N LEU A 132 0.56 20.76 -3.34
CA LEU A 132 0.15 19.48 -3.95
C LEU A 132 0.99 19.15 -5.19
N SER A 133 1.34 17.89 -5.34
CA SER A 133 1.99 17.34 -6.52
C SER A 133 1.32 16.05 -6.95
N LEU A 134 1.18 15.82 -8.26
CA LEU A 134 0.73 14.53 -8.76
C LEU A 134 1.76 13.47 -8.38
N SER A 135 1.30 12.38 -7.77
CA SER A 135 2.08 11.17 -7.67
C SER A 135 2.50 10.77 -9.08
N LYS A 136 3.80 10.72 -9.37
CA LYS A 136 4.29 10.25 -10.65
C LYS A 136 3.74 8.85 -10.87
N LYS A 137 3.10 8.63 -12.02
CA LYS A 137 2.73 7.29 -12.46
C LYS A 137 4.01 6.45 -12.43
N ILE A 138 3.98 5.36 -11.68
CA ILE A 138 5.11 4.45 -11.60
C ILE A 138 5.11 3.65 -12.89
N ASP A 139 5.88 4.13 -13.86
CA ASP A 139 6.03 3.45 -15.14
C ASP A 139 7.02 2.30 -14.98
N ILE A 140 6.48 1.09 -14.88
CA ILE A 140 7.25 -0.15 -14.85
C ILE A 140 6.41 -1.26 -15.50
N ALA A 141 7.02 -2.02 -16.40
CA ALA A 141 6.41 -3.24 -16.91
C ALA A 141 6.72 -4.41 -15.97
N ALA A 142 5.77 -5.34 -15.84
CA ALA A 142 6.04 -6.60 -15.16
C ALA A 142 7.16 -7.36 -15.90
N ALA A 143 8.19 -7.77 -15.17
CA ALA A 143 9.18 -8.70 -15.72
C ALA A 143 8.49 -10.02 -16.05
N LYS A 144 8.85 -10.67 -17.17
CA LYS A 144 8.30 -11.99 -17.51
C LYS A 144 8.74 -13.05 -16.50
N GLU A 145 10.02 -13.00 -16.11
CA GLU A 145 10.61 -13.81 -15.06
C GLU A 145 11.58 -12.96 -14.23
N LEU A 146 11.75 -13.31 -12.95
CA LEU A 146 12.81 -12.72 -12.13
C LEU A 146 14.18 -13.26 -12.58
N PRO A 147 15.25 -12.45 -12.50
CA PRO A 147 16.59 -12.92 -12.77
C PRO A 147 16.99 -14.04 -11.79
N ALA A 148 17.96 -14.86 -12.22
CA ALA A 148 18.49 -15.92 -11.37
C ALA A 148 19.06 -15.34 -10.05
N PRO A 149 18.84 -16.02 -8.90
CA PRO A 149 19.43 -15.65 -7.62
C PRO A 149 20.96 -15.51 -7.71
N THR A 150 21.50 -14.44 -7.14
CA THR A 150 22.94 -14.17 -7.09
C THR A 150 23.66 -14.87 -5.93
N ALA A 151 22.89 -15.42 -4.98
CA ALA A 151 23.39 -16.18 -3.85
C ALA A 151 22.33 -17.20 -3.42
N ASP A 152 22.73 -18.24 -2.70
CA ASP A 152 21.79 -19.16 -2.06
C ASP A 152 21.32 -18.62 -0.69
N LEU A 153 20.29 -19.25 -0.13
CA LEU A 153 19.90 -19.03 1.26
C LEU A 153 20.87 -19.77 2.20
N LYS A 154 20.94 -19.30 3.44
CA LYS A 154 21.72 -19.95 4.50
C LYS A 154 20.75 -20.38 5.59
N ALA A 155 20.82 -21.67 5.94
CA ALA A 155 20.05 -22.20 7.06
C ALA A 155 20.46 -21.47 8.35
N GLY A 156 19.48 -21.20 9.22
CA GLY A 156 19.73 -20.45 10.44
C GLY A 156 18.45 -20.05 11.16
N ASN A 157 18.61 -19.60 12.40
CA ASN A 157 17.53 -19.03 13.19
C ASN A 157 17.90 -17.61 13.55
N TYR A 158 16.97 -16.69 13.34
CA TYR A 158 17.17 -15.26 13.47
C TYR A 158 16.07 -14.67 14.33
N THR A 159 16.40 -13.65 15.11
CA THR A 159 15.43 -12.92 15.93
C THR A 159 15.30 -11.49 15.44
N TYR A 160 14.06 -11.02 15.31
CA TYR A 160 13.73 -9.67 14.88
C TYR A 160 12.89 -8.96 15.94
N ALA A 161 13.20 -7.70 16.18
CA ALA A 161 12.31 -6.78 16.87
C ALA A 161 11.28 -6.27 15.87
N VAL A 162 10.00 -6.36 16.22
CA VAL A 162 8.90 -5.84 15.42
C VAL A 162 8.24 -4.71 16.18
N THR A 163 8.05 -3.56 15.55
CA THR A 163 7.35 -2.41 16.13
C THR A 163 6.16 -2.06 15.24
N LEU A 164 4.97 -2.15 15.81
CA LEU A 164 3.74 -1.68 15.20
C LEU A 164 3.42 -0.26 15.68
N GLU A 165 3.31 0.70 14.77
CA GLU A 165 2.94 2.08 15.06
C GLU A 165 1.53 2.36 14.55
N MET A 166 0.61 2.78 15.43
CA MET A 166 -0.77 3.10 15.07
C MET A 166 -1.28 4.24 15.97
N GLY A 167 -1.83 5.31 15.39
CA GLY A 167 -2.43 6.41 16.17
C GLY A 167 -1.47 7.06 17.18
N GLY A 168 -0.16 7.07 16.90
CA GLY A 168 0.87 7.58 17.81
C GLY A 168 1.33 6.60 18.91
N GLN A 169 0.71 5.42 19.03
CA GLN A 169 1.16 4.37 19.94
C GLN A 169 2.12 3.41 19.24
N LYS A 170 3.16 2.95 19.97
CA LYS A 170 4.10 1.93 19.51
C LYS A 170 3.92 0.64 20.31
N ILE A 171 3.69 -0.47 19.62
CA ILE A 171 3.49 -1.80 20.20
C ILE A 171 4.70 -2.66 19.81
N PRO A 172 5.63 -2.94 20.74
CA PRO A 172 6.76 -3.81 20.48
C PRO A 172 6.33 -5.29 20.49
N MET A 173 6.91 -6.08 19.60
CA MET A 173 6.69 -7.51 19.44
C MET A 173 8.03 -8.16 19.07
N THR A 174 8.12 -9.49 19.25
CA THR A 174 9.30 -10.26 18.84
C THR A 174 8.88 -11.28 17.80
N MET A 175 9.65 -11.35 16.72
CA MET A 175 9.50 -12.36 15.68
C MET A 175 10.75 -13.24 15.65
N THR A 176 10.57 -14.55 15.50
CA THR A 176 11.66 -15.48 15.19
C THR A 176 11.49 -15.99 13.77
N ARG A 177 12.56 -15.97 12.99
CA ARG A 177 12.61 -16.57 11.65
C ARG A 177 13.47 -17.82 11.69
N SER A 178 12.98 -18.93 11.14
CA SER A 178 13.76 -20.12 10.86
C SER A 178 13.92 -20.32 9.36
N ILE A 179 15.14 -20.62 8.90
CA ILE A 179 15.44 -20.98 7.52
C ILE A 179 16.01 -22.39 7.53
N THR A 180 15.30 -23.32 6.89
CA THR A 180 15.67 -24.74 6.85
C THR A 180 15.52 -25.30 5.45
N GLN A 181 16.09 -26.48 5.20
CA GLN A 181 15.81 -27.25 4.00
C GLN A 181 14.94 -28.46 4.33
N LYS A 182 13.90 -28.66 3.53
CA LYS A 182 13.01 -29.82 3.64
C LYS A 182 12.57 -30.24 2.25
N ASP A 183 12.62 -31.54 1.97
CA ASP A 183 12.21 -32.15 0.69
C ASP A 183 12.84 -31.47 -0.55
N GLY A 184 14.10 -31.04 -0.42
CA GLY A 184 14.84 -30.35 -1.49
C GLY A 184 14.43 -28.90 -1.72
N ASN A 185 13.58 -28.32 -0.86
CA ASN A 185 13.15 -26.93 -0.90
C ASN A 185 13.66 -26.14 0.32
N TRP A 186 13.70 -24.83 0.18
CA TRP A 186 13.89 -23.91 1.30
C TRP A 186 12.55 -23.67 1.99
N VAL A 187 12.53 -23.78 3.32
CA VAL A 187 11.40 -23.48 4.18
C VAL A 187 11.79 -22.32 5.09
N ILE A 188 11.03 -21.24 5.00
CA ILE A 188 11.23 -20.01 5.78
C ILE A 188 9.98 -19.82 6.65
N THR A 189 10.15 -19.88 7.97
CA THR A 189 9.05 -19.76 8.93
C THR A 189 9.26 -18.53 9.80
N ASP A 190 8.34 -17.58 9.73
CA ASP A 190 8.25 -16.42 10.60
C ASP A 190 7.20 -16.68 11.68
N ALA A 191 7.60 -16.65 12.95
CA ALA A 191 6.71 -16.87 14.08
C ALA A 191 6.73 -15.65 15.01
N VAL A 192 5.54 -15.15 15.34
CA VAL A 192 5.33 -14.02 16.24
C VAL A 192 4.55 -14.49 17.45
N LYS A 193 5.10 -14.25 18.63
CA LYS A 193 4.40 -14.44 19.90
C LYS A 193 3.90 -13.09 20.39
N SER A 194 2.60 -13.00 20.61
CA SER A 194 1.96 -11.75 21.05
C SER A 194 0.90 -12.01 22.12
N PRO A 195 0.58 -11.00 22.95
CA PRO A 195 -0.57 -11.09 23.87
C PRO A 195 -1.91 -11.32 23.15
N MET A 196 -2.00 -11.00 21.85
CA MET A 196 -3.18 -11.22 21.00
C MET A 196 -3.23 -12.64 20.40
N GLY A 197 -2.25 -13.50 20.73
CA GLY A 197 -2.14 -14.88 20.25
C GLY A 197 -0.87 -15.13 19.43
N ASP A 198 -0.51 -16.41 19.33
CA ASP A 198 0.60 -16.89 18.52
C ASP A 198 0.19 -16.97 17.05
N GLN A 199 1.04 -16.45 16.18
CA GLN A 199 0.89 -16.54 14.73
C GLN A 199 2.19 -17.03 14.10
N SER A 200 2.06 -17.83 13.03
CA SER A 200 3.20 -18.22 12.21
C SER A 200 2.86 -18.20 10.73
N ASP A 201 3.84 -17.82 9.92
CA ASP A 201 3.77 -17.79 8.46
C ASP A 201 4.94 -18.60 7.90
N GLU A 202 4.66 -19.59 7.08
CA GLU A 202 5.66 -20.49 6.49
C GLU A 202 5.61 -20.38 4.97
N GLY A 203 6.70 -19.93 4.37
CA GLY A 203 6.92 -19.90 2.92
C GLY A 203 7.86 -21.02 2.48
N VAL A 204 7.49 -21.71 1.39
CA VAL A 204 8.30 -22.77 0.77
C VAL A 204 8.74 -22.29 -0.62
N PHE A 205 10.03 -22.39 -0.88
CA PHE A 205 10.66 -21.93 -2.11
C PHE A 205 11.54 -23.02 -2.72
N ALA A 206 11.45 -23.17 -4.04
CA ALA A 206 12.25 -24.14 -4.77
C ALA A 206 13.75 -23.84 -4.60
N ALA A 207 14.55 -24.86 -4.27
CA ALA A 207 15.99 -24.68 -4.19
C ALA A 207 16.57 -24.19 -5.53
N LYS A 208 17.68 -23.45 -5.47
CA LYS A 208 18.40 -22.81 -6.60
C LYS A 208 17.64 -21.69 -7.31
N THR A 209 16.37 -21.88 -7.64
CA THR A 209 15.58 -20.89 -8.38
C THR A 209 14.90 -19.87 -7.47
N LEU A 210 14.66 -20.27 -6.21
CA LEU A 210 13.89 -19.50 -5.22
C LEU A 210 12.48 -19.11 -5.69
N LYS A 211 11.93 -19.82 -6.68
CA LYS A 211 10.54 -19.66 -7.11
C LYS A 211 9.61 -20.13 -5.97
N PRO A 212 8.53 -19.39 -5.66
CA PRO A 212 7.61 -19.79 -4.60
C PRO A 212 6.88 -21.09 -4.96
N VAL A 213 6.70 -21.97 -3.98
CA VAL A 213 6.03 -23.27 -4.12
C VAL A 213 4.71 -23.26 -3.36
N SER A 214 4.78 -22.95 -2.07
CA SER A 214 3.59 -22.85 -1.22
C SER A 214 3.80 -21.87 -0.08
N ARG A 215 2.72 -21.47 0.57
CA ARG A 215 2.76 -20.76 1.85
C ARG A 215 1.62 -21.24 2.75
N SER A 216 1.81 -21.20 4.06
CA SER A 216 0.74 -21.43 5.02
C SER A 216 0.82 -20.44 6.17
N VAL A 217 -0.34 -19.97 6.63
CA VAL A 217 -0.47 -19.08 7.77
C VAL A 217 -1.26 -19.79 8.86
N SER A 218 -0.72 -19.80 10.06
CA SER A 218 -1.33 -20.40 11.24
C SER A 218 -1.57 -19.36 12.33
N ALA A 219 -2.72 -19.47 13.01
CA ALA A 219 -3.07 -18.64 14.16
C ALA A 219 -3.62 -19.54 15.27
N GLY A 220 -3.10 -19.39 16.50
CA GLY A 220 -3.49 -20.24 17.62
C GLY A 220 -3.24 -21.74 17.38
N GLY A 221 -2.20 -22.08 16.62
CA GLY A 221 -1.83 -23.45 16.28
C GLY A 221 -2.63 -24.10 15.14
N ASN A 222 -3.62 -23.41 14.57
CA ASN A 222 -4.41 -23.92 13.45
C ASN A 222 -4.02 -23.21 12.15
N VAL A 223 -3.91 -23.96 11.05
CA VAL A 223 -3.73 -23.39 9.71
C VAL A 223 -5.01 -22.66 9.30
N VAL A 224 -4.92 -21.34 9.13
CA VAL A 224 -6.06 -20.47 8.79
C VAL A 224 -6.10 -20.12 7.30
N ALA A 225 -4.95 -20.17 6.63
CA ALA A 225 -4.84 -19.94 5.19
C ALA A 225 -3.70 -20.76 4.57
N THR A 226 -3.90 -21.22 3.34
CA THR A 226 -2.86 -21.86 2.52
C THR A 226 -2.82 -21.26 1.13
N TYR A 227 -1.64 -21.30 0.54
CA TYR A 227 -1.36 -20.74 -0.78
C TYR A 227 -0.55 -21.73 -1.59
N ALA A 228 -0.95 -21.98 -2.83
CA ALA A 228 -0.22 -22.80 -3.78
C ALA A 228 0.22 -21.94 -4.96
N TYR A 229 1.50 -22.01 -5.32
CA TYR A 229 2.09 -21.18 -6.36
C TYR A 229 2.53 -22.05 -7.55
N ALA A 230 2.22 -21.59 -8.76
CA ALA A 230 2.59 -22.26 -10.00
C ALA A 230 2.91 -21.21 -11.08
N PRO A 231 3.58 -21.57 -12.19
CA PRO A 231 3.85 -20.61 -13.26
C PRO A 231 2.57 -19.90 -13.71
N ALA A 232 2.59 -18.56 -13.69
CA ALA A 232 1.50 -17.66 -14.08
C ALA A 232 0.18 -17.81 -13.30
N LYS A 233 0.15 -18.53 -12.17
CA LYS A 233 -1.07 -18.66 -11.35
C LYS A 233 -0.78 -18.95 -9.88
N PHE A 234 -1.69 -18.55 -9.02
CA PHE A 234 -1.68 -19.00 -7.63
C PHE A 234 -3.09 -19.23 -7.11
N THR A 235 -3.19 -20.09 -6.11
CA THR A 235 -4.44 -20.43 -5.44
C THR A 235 -4.32 -20.04 -3.99
N THR A 236 -5.26 -19.24 -3.51
CA THR A 236 -5.42 -18.89 -2.10
C THR A 236 -6.57 -19.70 -1.52
N THR A 237 -6.38 -20.37 -0.39
CA THR A 237 -7.44 -21.06 0.35
C THR A 237 -7.57 -20.48 1.75
N ILE A 238 -8.70 -19.85 2.05
CA ILE A 238 -9.01 -19.26 3.35
C ILE A 238 -10.32 -19.88 3.85
N GLN A 239 -10.31 -20.41 5.08
CA GLN A 239 -11.49 -21.09 5.67
C GLN A 239 -12.12 -22.14 4.73
N GLY A 240 -11.28 -22.89 4.02
CA GLY A 240 -11.71 -23.94 3.07
C GLY A 240 -12.24 -23.42 1.73
N LYS A 241 -12.29 -22.11 1.49
CA LYS A 241 -12.68 -21.53 0.20
C LYS A 241 -11.44 -21.22 -0.63
N ALA A 242 -11.32 -21.88 -1.78
CA ALA A 242 -10.27 -21.63 -2.75
C ALA A 242 -10.63 -20.48 -3.70
N ASN A 243 -9.65 -19.65 -4.02
CA ASN A 243 -9.71 -18.61 -5.03
C ASN A 243 -8.45 -18.68 -5.90
N ASP A 244 -8.64 -18.92 -7.19
CA ASP A 244 -7.57 -18.94 -8.17
C ASP A 244 -7.38 -17.55 -8.78
N ALA A 245 -6.12 -17.17 -8.97
CA ALA A 245 -5.73 -15.95 -9.66
C ALA A 245 -4.64 -16.25 -10.69
N THR A 246 -4.75 -15.61 -11.85
CA THR A 246 -3.72 -15.63 -12.89
C THR A 246 -2.83 -14.41 -12.78
N VAL A 247 -1.57 -14.56 -13.17
CA VAL A 247 -0.57 -13.50 -13.13
C VAL A 247 0.21 -13.50 -14.43
N ASP A 248 0.20 -12.36 -15.12
CA ASP A 248 0.92 -12.16 -16.38
C ASP A 248 2.30 -11.55 -16.12
N GLY A 249 3.17 -12.34 -15.52
CA GLY A 249 4.54 -11.95 -15.22
C GLY A 249 5.10 -12.63 -13.98
N ALA A 250 6.31 -12.22 -13.63
CA ALA A 250 7.01 -12.69 -12.45
C ALA A 250 6.32 -12.18 -11.19
N TYR A 251 6.25 -13.04 -10.17
CA TYR A 251 5.56 -12.70 -8.93
C TYR A 251 6.16 -13.38 -7.71
N LEU A 252 5.93 -12.78 -6.54
CA LEU A 252 6.33 -13.29 -5.23
C LEU A 252 5.15 -13.23 -4.25
N PRO A 253 5.13 -14.10 -3.22
CA PRO A 253 4.14 -14.00 -2.15
C PRO A 253 4.38 -12.78 -1.26
N ASP A 254 3.32 -12.26 -0.62
CA ASP A 254 3.39 -11.15 0.35
C ASP A 254 3.77 -11.59 1.78
N GLY A 255 4.36 -12.76 1.95
CA GLY A 255 4.59 -13.41 3.25
C GLY A 255 6.04 -13.76 3.57
N ALA A 256 6.20 -14.70 4.50
CA ALA A 256 7.49 -15.16 4.99
C ALA A 256 8.48 -15.49 3.86
N GLY A 257 9.68 -14.90 3.96
CA GLY A 257 10.79 -15.12 3.03
C GLY A 257 10.84 -14.24 1.78
N ASN A 258 9.79 -13.48 1.46
CA ASN A 258 9.77 -12.59 0.29
C ASN A 258 10.97 -11.63 0.27
N ASP A 259 11.26 -10.99 1.40
CA ASP A 259 12.39 -10.08 1.56
C ASP A 259 13.74 -10.76 1.28
N LEU A 260 13.88 -12.03 1.66
CA LEU A 260 15.08 -12.82 1.38
C LEU A 260 15.22 -13.14 -0.10
N ILE A 261 14.12 -13.40 -0.81
CA ILE A 261 14.15 -13.63 -2.26
C ILE A 261 14.53 -12.35 -2.99
N LEU A 262 13.93 -11.22 -2.63
CA LEU A 262 14.28 -9.89 -3.15
C LEU A 262 15.76 -9.57 -2.93
N ALA A 263 16.31 -9.92 -1.77
CA ALA A 263 17.73 -9.73 -1.45
C ALA A 263 18.69 -10.55 -2.31
N ARG A 264 18.22 -11.62 -2.98
CA ARG A 264 19.04 -12.44 -3.89
C ARG A 264 19.00 -11.96 -5.34
N LEU A 265 18.17 -10.98 -5.68
CA LEU A 265 18.23 -10.32 -6.99
C LEU A 265 19.62 -9.67 -7.22
N PRO A 266 20.01 -9.38 -8.46
CA PRO A 266 21.31 -8.75 -8.77
C PRO A 266 21.31 -7.26 -8.41
N LEU A 267 21.16 -6.97 -7.11
CA LEU A 267 21.08 -5.63 -6.54
C LEU A 267 22.37 -4.85 -6.79
N LYS A 268 22.20 -3.66 -7.35
CA LYS A 268 23.20 -2.63 -7.56
C LYS A 268 22.48 -1.27 -7.56
N GLU A 269 23.22 -0.19 -7.41
CA GLU A 269 22.65 1.15 -7.54
C GLU A 269 21.91 1.30 -8.88
N GLY A 270 20.69 1.85 -8.83
CA GLY A 270 19.81 2.00 -10.00
C GLY A 270 19.13 0.71 -10.48
N TYR A 271 19.30 -0.43 -9.79
CA TYR A 271 18.55 -1.64 -10.12
C TYR A 271 17.05 -1.41 -9.93
N GLU A 272 16.24 -1.85 -10.90
CA GLU A 272 14.79 -1.87 -10.80
C GLU A 272 14.19 -3.06 -11.55
N THR A 273 13.03 -3.54 -11.08
CA THR A 273 12.22 -4.54 -11.78
C THR A 273 10.75 -4.37 -11.40
N GLY A 274 9.86 -4.62 -12.36
CA GLY A 274 8.45 -4.82 -12.07
C GLY A 274 8.20 -6.28 -11.67
N LEU A 275 7.48 -6.51 -10.58
CA LEU A 275 6.98 -7.83 -10.23
C LEU A 275 5.61 -7.73 -9.58
N TYR A 276 4.80 -8.77 -9.72
CA TYR A 276 3.56 -8.87 -8.99
C TYR A 276 3.81 -9.37 -7.57
N VAL A 277 3.04 -8.84 -6.63
CA VAL A 277 2.93 -9.38 -5.27
C VAL A 277 1.60 -10.09 -5.17
N ALA A 278 1.63 -11.40 -4.94
CA ALA A 278 0.46 -12.22 -4.67
C ALA A 278 0.03 -12.00 -3.22
N SER A 279 -1.04 -11.25 -3.04
CA SER A 279 -1.55 -10.84 -1.73
C SER A 279 -2.46 -11.89 -1.10
N GLN A 280 -2.54 -11.87 0.22
CA GLN A 280 -3.38 -12.79 1.01
C GLN A 280 -4.86 -12.76 0.60
N ASP A 281 -5.35 -11.64 0.07
CA ASP A 281 -6.73 -11.51 -0.38
C ASP A 281 -7.00 -12.10 -1.78
N GLY A 282 -6.04 -12.84 -2.34
CA GLY A 282 -6.18 -13.54 -3.61
C GLY A 282 -5.98 -12.65 -4.84
N LYS A 283 -5.32 -11.50 -4.70
CA LYS A 283 -4.98 -10.62 -5.82
C LYS A 283 -3.48 -10.66 -6.13
N ALA A 284 -3.14 -10.30 -7.35
CA ALA A 284 -1.78 -9.97 -7.73
C ALA A 284 -1.73 -8.48 -8.06
N VAL A 285 -0.88 -7.73 -7.36
CA VAL A 285 -0.71 -6.30 -7.59
C VAL A 285 0.69 -6.04 -8.13
N LEU A 286 0.79 -5.28 -9.22
CA LEU A 286 2.08 -4.93 -9.81
C LEU A 286 2.80 -3.94 -8.90
N ASN A 287 4.06 -4.22 -8.62
CA ASN A 287 4.93 -3.39 -7.79
C ASN A 287 6.24 -3.11 -8.54
N LYS A 288 6.78 -1.91 -8.33
CA LYS A 288 8.14 -1.56 -8.69
C LYS A 288 9.06 -1.88 -7.51
N PHE A 289 9.97 -2.83 -7.70
CA PHE A 289 11.09 -3.03 -6.78
C PHE A 289 12.32 -2.29 -7.30
N ALA A 290 12.93 -1.44 -6.48
CA ALA A 290 14.08 -0.64 -6.89
C ALA A 290 15.09 -0.43 -5.76
N VAL A 291 16.38 -0.36 -6.11
CA VAL A 291 17.45 0.12 -5.22
C VAL A 291 17.49 1.64 -5.32
N VAL A 292 17.14 2.33 -4.24
CA VAL A 292 17.03 3.80 -4.19
C VAL A 292 18.22 4.47 -3.52
N GLY A 293 19.14 3.68 -2.94
CA GLY A 293 20.36 4.19 -2.35
C GLY A 293 21.07 3.17 -1.48
N THR A 294 22.01 3.64 -0.68
CA THR A 294 22.76 2.86 0.30
C THR A 294 22.73 3.57 1.65
N GLU A 295 22.56 2.81 2.74
CA GLU A 295 22.45 3.33 4.10
C GLU A 295 23.20 2.42 5.09
N GLN A 296 23.71 2.98 6.19
CA GLN A 296 24.30 2.19 7.28
C GLN A 296 23.19 1.74 8.22
N VAL A 297 23.06 0.43 8.43
CA VAL A 297 22.10 -0.17 9.37
C VAL A 297 22.85 -1.23 10.19
N ASN A 298 22.77 -1.13 11.52
CA ASN A 298 23.44 -2.03 12.46
C ASN A 298 24.94 -2.23 12.18
N GLY A 299 25.63 -1.13 11.81
CA GLY A 299 27.06 -1.13 11.50
C GLY A 299 27.43 -1.76 10.15
N ALA A 300 26.44 -2.11 9.32
CA ALA A 300 26.67 -2.69 8.01
C ALA A 300 26.10 -1.83 6.87
N THR A 301 26.79 -1.90 5.72
CA THR A 301 26.37 -1.23 4.50
C THR A 301 25.22 -2.00 3.86
N CYS A 302 24.06 -1.35 3.77
CA CYS A 302 22.84 -1.93 3.22
C CYS A 302 22.35 -1.17 1.99
N TYR A 303 21.88 -1.89 0.96
CA TYR A 303 21.06 -1.30 -0.07
C TYR A 303 19.70 -0.91 0.52
N LYS A 304 19.32 0.35 0.35
CA LYS A 304 17.96 0.82 0.60
C LYS A 304 17.14 0.50 -0.63
N CYS A 305 16.20 -0.44 -0.50
CA CYS A 305 15.33 -0.89 -1.58
C CYS A 305 13.88 -0.53 -1.27
N THR A 306 13.10 -0.21 -2.28
CA THR A 306 11.66 0.04 -2.15
C THR A 306 10.88 -0.93 -3.01
N LEU A 307 9.79 -1.47 -2.48
CA LEU A 307 8.75 -2.15 -3.24
C LEU A 307 7.51 -1.27 -3.18
N THR A 308 7.19 -0.62 -4.30
CA THR A 308 6.12 0.38 -4.38
C THR A 308 5.00 -0.11 -5.28
N ASN A 309 3.78 -0.06 -4.78
CA ASN A 309 2.58 -0.40 -5.52
C ASN A 309 2.35 0.60 -6.67
N VAL A 310 2.20 0.12 -7.91
CA VAL A 310 2.05 1.00 -9.07
C VAL A 310 0.72 1.75 -9.10
N GLU A 311 -0.29 1.24 -8.40
CA GLU A 311 -1.63 1.86 -8.27
C GLU A 311 -1.74 2.76 -7.03
N ASP A 312 -0.72 2.74 -6.16
CA ASP A 312 -0.72 3.49 -4.91
C ASP A 312 0.71 3.82 -4.45
N ALA A 313 1.22 4.97 -4.87
CA ALA A 313 2.60 5.36 -4.54
C ALA A 313 2.85 5.57 -3.03
N ALA A 314 1.79 5.66 -2.21
CA ALA A 314 1.93 5.72 -0.75
C ALA A 314 2.09 4.33 -0.12
N ASP A 315 1.68 3.27 -0.84
CA ASP A 315 1.90 1.88 -0.45
C ASP A 315 3.32 1.45 -0.87
N VAL A 316 4.27 1.78 0.00
CA VAL A 316 5.70 1.50 -0.19
C VAL A 316 6.27 0.72 0.98
N THR A 317 6.81 -0.46 0.69
CA THR A 317 7.66 -1.19 1.64
C THR A 317 9.12 -0.85 1.39
N THR A 318 9.86 -0.51 2.44
CA THR A 318 11.30 -0.24 2.38
C THR A 318 12.07 -1.38 3.02
N PHE A 319 13.11 -1.85 2.35
CA PHE A 319 14.02 -2.89 2.82
C PHE A 319 15.44 -2.33 2.91
N TYR A 320 16.16 -2.68 3.96
CA TYR A 320 17.57 -2.39 4.14
C TYR A 320 18.33 -3.70 4.06
N ILE A 321 18.84 -4.01 2.87
CA ILE A 321 19.41 -5.30 2.52
C ILE A 321 20.93 -5.21 2.59
N ASN A 322 21.54 -5.96 3.51
CA ASN A 322 22.99 -5.98 3.66
C ASN A 322 23.67 -6.44 2.37
N THR A 323 24.66 -5.66 1.94
CA THR A 323 25.36 -5.84 0.66
C THR A 323 26.20 -7.13 0.58
N ALA A 324 26.69 -7.62 1.73
CA ALA A 324 27.60 -8.74 1.86
C ALA A 324 26.88 -10.08 2.12
N ASP A 325 26.01 -10.14 3.13
CA ASP A 325 25.33 -11.38 3.53
C ASP A 325 23.95 -11.57 2.87
N LYS A 326 23.45 -10.53 2.17
CA LYS A 326 22.14 -10.50 1.52
C LYS A 326 20.98 -10.72 2.50
N MET A 327 21.13 -10.38 3.77
CA MET A 327 20.04 -10.41 4.75
C MET A 327 19.37 -9.04 4.85
N THR A 328 18.05 -9.04 5.05
CA THR A 328 17.29 -7.83 5.35
C THR A 328 17.51 -7.46 6.82
N TYR A 329 18.27 -6.40 7.09
CA TYR A 329 18.54 -5.97 8.46
C TYR A 329 17.40 -5.15 9.03
N LYS A 330 16.69 -4.42 8.17
CA LYS A 330 15.53 -3.64 8.56
C LYS A 330 14.50 -3.64 7.43
N MET A 331 13.23 -3.69 7.78
CA MET A 331 12.10 -3.55 6.88
C MET A 331 11.08 -2.60 7.48
N GLU A 332 10.49 -1.75 6.66
CA GLU A 332 9.43 -0.82 7.03
C GLU A 332 8.29 -0.96 6.03
N ALA A 333 7.08 -1.30 6.49
CA ALA A 333 5.92 -1.52 5.63
C ALA A 333 4.67 -0.81 6.18
N PRO A 334 3.83 -0.20 5.33
CA PRO A 334 2.47 0.15 5.72
C PRO A 334 1.64 -1.12 5.97
N ILE A 335 0.62 -1.03 6.81
CA ILE A 335 -0.31 -2.15 7.02
C ILE A 335 -1.58 -1.89 6.24
N ALA A 336 -1.76 -2.62 5.13
CA ALA A 336 -2.88 -2.44 4.22
C ALA A 336 -4.26 -2.52 4.91
N GLN A 337 -4.39 -3.32 5.96
CA GLN A 337 -5.65 -3.49 6.71
C GLN A 337 -5.90 -2.38 7.75
N MET A 338 -4.89 -1.57 8.08
CA MET A 338 -4.93 -0.53 9.11
C MET A 338 -4.35 0.77 8.53
N PRO A 339 -5.17 1.61 7.86
CA PRO A 339 -4.71 2.87 7.30
C PRO A 339 -3.97 3.74 8.32
N GLY A 340 -2.80 4.24 7.93
CA GLY A 340 -1.93 5.05 8.80
C GLY A 340 -1.08 4.24 9.79
N ALA A 341 -1.23 2.90 9.85
CA ALA A 341 -0.34 2.06 10.64
C ALA A 341 0.91 1.66 9.86
N LYS A 342 2.04 1.63 10.56
CA LYS A 342 3.35 1.25 10.01
C LYS A 342 3.95 0.12 10.86
N MET A 343 4.50 -0.88 10.20
CA MET A 343 5.28 -1.95 10.81
C MET A 343 6.76 -1.71 10.51
N THR A 344 7.60 -1.83 11.53
CA THR A 344 9.07 -1.89 11.40
C THR A 344 9.55 -3.24 11.92
N VAL A 345 10.39 -3.93 11.15
CA VAL A 345 11.00 -5.22 11.51
C VAL A 345 12.51 -5.06 11.43
N GLU A 346 13.23 -5.36 12.51
CA GLU A 346 14.68 -5.13 12.60
C GLU A 346 15.41 -6.33 13.17
N LEU A 347 16.42 -6.82 12.44
CA LEU A 347 17.25 -7.97 12.79
C LEU A 347 18.06 -7.67 14.05
N GLN A 348 17.96 -8.55 15.04
CA GLN A 348 18.67 -8.45 16.32
C GLN A 348 19.84 -9.42 16.40
N LYS A 349 19.64 -10.67 15.96
CA LYS A 349 20.60 -11.76 16.06
C LYS A 349 20.40 -12.80 14.98
#